data_AF-A0A954SAS4-F1
#
_entry.id   AF-A0A954SAS4-F1
#
_cell.length_a   1.000
_cell.length_b   1.000
_cell.length_c   1.000
_cell.angle_alpha   90.00
_cell.angle_beta   90.00
_cell.angle_gamma   90.00
#
_symmetry.space_group_name_H-M   'P 1'
#
loop_
_entity.id
_entity.type
_entity.pdbx_description
1 polymer ?
#
loop_
_entity_poly.entity_id
_entity_poly.type
_entity_poly.pdbx_seq_one_letter_code
_entity_poly.pdbx_strand_id
1 'polypeptide(L)'
;MAKKTTASRAKKASVKKKAVKAKPAKKAATRKAAPAVVKKVPKKAAKAARPAKKKGVRRATLTTGIRTKKPEKKMGRSRIPTDAPLAVVFQNDMDAQEAFAFLGIHTIRELEQFKPDELVMRLTSPAKQTVGRIRKILAMNNRCLSEDESFALEFQERLALTQSMKVQ
;
A
#
# COMPACT_ATOMS: atom_id res chain seq x y z
N MET A 1 13.95 62.14 27.76
CA MET A 1 14.35 60.90 28.47
C MET A 1 13.33 59.81 28.13
N ALA A 2 13.49 58.86 27.21
CA ALA A 2 14.64 58.24 26.51
C ALA A 2 15.34 57.07 27.24
N LYS A 3 14.74 55.87 27.18
CA LYS A 3 15.33 54.49 27.18
C LYS A 3 14.15 53.50 27.08
N LYS A 4 13.83 52.80 25.98
CA LYS A 4 14.49 51.76 25.15
C LYS A 4 14.69 50.37 25.80
N THR A 5 14.04 49.36 25.17
CA THR A 5 14.44 47.93 25.07
C THR A 5 14.41 47.08 26.36
N THR A 6 14.26 45.74 26.31
CA THR A 6 14.36 44.76 25.21
C THR A 6 13.16 43.80 25.12
N ALA A 7 12.88 43.29 23.91
CA ALA A 7 12.13 42.05 23.72
C ALA A 7 13.13 40.91 23.40
N SER A 8 12.81 39.65 23.74
CA SER A 8 13.73 38.52 23.52
C SER A 8 13.02 37.24 23.02
N ARG A 9 13.83 36.27 22.57
CA ARG A 9 13.49 34.86 22.34
C ARG A 9 12.55 34.51 21.15
N ALA A 10 12.98 34.82 19.92
CA ALA A 10 12.60 34.02 18.75
C ALA A 10 13.60 34.15 17.57
N LYS A 11 14.35 33.08 17.26
CA LYS A 11 14.80 32.69 15.89
C LYS A 11 15.61 31.38 15.90
N LYS A 12 14.93 30.32 15.43
CA LYS A 12 15.35 29.32 14.43
C LYS A 12 16.85 29.01 14.29
N ALA A 13 17.22 27.77 14.62
CA ALA A 13 18.48 27.14 14.23
C ALA A 13 18.60 27.00 12.70
N SER A 14 19.84 27.02 12.19
CA SER A 14 20.15 27.02 10.76
C SER A 14 20.19 25.61 10.15
N VAL A 15 19.42 25.41 9.07
CA VAL A 15 19.43 24.15 8.30
C VAL A 15 20.71 24.06 7.46
N LYS A 16 21.43 22.93 7.57
CA LYS A 16 22.67 22.67 6.84
C LYS A 16 22.39 22.48 5.34
N LYS A 17 22.75 23.46 4.50
CA LYS A 17 22.89 23.25 3.05
C LYS A 17 24.04 22.27 2.79
N LYS A 18 23.79 21.16 2.08
CA LYS A 18 24.84 20.30 1.52
C LYS A 18 24.66 20.20 0.00
N ALA A 19 25.76 20.24 -0.74
CA ALA A 19 25.76 20.60 -2.15
C ALA A 19 25.24 19.52 -3.10
N VAL A 20 24.66 19.97 -4.22
CA VAL A 20 24.22 19.15 -5.35
C VAL A 20 25.42 18.54 -6.07
N LYS A 21 25.38 17.23 -6.37
CA LYS A 21 26.24 16.61 -7.39
C LYS A 21 25.47 16.45 -8.69
N ALA A 22 25.85 17.23 -9.70
CA ALA A 22 25.33 17.08 -11.06
C ALA A 22 25.95 15.85 -11.77
N LYS A 23 25.18 15.23 -12.66
CA LYS A 23 25.66 14.38 -13.76
C LYS A 23 24.86 14.72 -15.02
N PRO A 24 25.50 14.99 -16.18
CA PRO A 24 24.81 15.29 -17.43
C PRO A 24 24.23 14.03 -18.10
N ALA A 25 23.38 14.22 -19.11
CA ALA A 25 22.66 13.17 -19.84
C ALA A 25 22.68 13.41 -21.36
N LYS A 26 22.09 12.46 -22.14
CA LYS A 26 22.06 12.37 -23.62
C LYS A 26 23.42 11.90 -24.21
N LYS A 27 23.52 11.23 -25.36
CA LYS A 27 22.61 10.91 -26.49
C LYS A 27 22.62 9.37 -26.72
N ALA A 28 21.52 8.67 -27.04
CA ALA A 28 20.70 8.65 -28.28
C ALA A 28 21.36 7.91 -29.48
N ALA A 29 20.58 7.08 -30.19
CA ALA A 29 21.04 5.94 -31.00
C ALA A 29 21.18 6.19 -32.52
N THR A 30 21.76 5.23 -33.26
CA THR A 30 21.50 5.07 -34.73
C THR A 30 21.74 3.65 -35.28
N ARG A 31 20.78 3.19 -36.11
CA ARG A 31 20.87 2.43 -37.40
C ARG A 31 22.00 1.37 -37.60
N LYS A 32 21.65 0.10 -37.87
CA LYS A 32 21.24 -0.52 -39.17
C LYS A 32 22.32 -0.54 -40.27
N ALA A 33 22.87 -1.73 -40.60
CA ALA A 33 23.05 -2.24 -41.98
C ALA A 33 23.53 -3.72 -41.99
N ALA A 34 23.19 -4.43 -43.07
CA ALA A 34 23.69 -5.75 -43.53
C ALA A 34 23.35 -5.83 -45.05
N PRO A 35 23.49 -6.95 -45.80
CA PRO A 35 24.31 -8.17 -45.64
C PRO A 35 25.15 -8.57 -46.90
N ALA A 36 26.11 -9.48 -46.75
CA ALA A 36 26.66 -10.38 -47.80
C ALA A 36 27.47 -11.52 -47.10
N VAL A 37 27.83 -12.69 -47.65
CA VAL A 37 27.95 -13.20 -49.04
C VAL A 37 27.49 -14.68 -49.13
N VAL A 38 26.74 -14.99 -50.19
CA VAL A 38 26.57 -16.27 -50.92
C VAL A 38 27.08 -17.61 -50.30
N LYS A 39 26.19 -18.62 -50.24
CA LYS A 39 26.51 -20.03 -50.50
C LYS A 39 25.58 -20.62 -51.58
N LYS A 40 26.10 -21.61 -52.33
CA LYS A 40 25.60 -22.04 -53.66
C LYS A 40 24.58 -23.18 -53.61
N VAL A 41 23.65 -23.23 -54.57
CA VAL A 41 22.89 -24.45 -54.96
C VAL A 41 22.73 -24.52 -56.48
N PRO A 42 23.30 -25.56 -57.12
CA PRO A 42 22.58 -26.51 -58.01
C PRO A 42 22.94 -27.98 -57.62
N LYS A 43 22.56 -29.12 -58.21
CA LYS A 43 21.59 -29.68 -59.22
C LYS A 43 21.63 -31.22 -58.97
N LYS A 44 20.75 -32.14 -59.37
CA LYS A 44 19.48 -32.23 -60.15
C LYS A 44 18.65 -33.40 -59.55
N ALA A 45 17.37 -33.55 -59.93
CA ALA A 45 16.43 -34.57 -59.44
C ALA A 45 16.72 -36.05 -59.83
N ALA A 46 16.12 -36.97 -59.07
CA ALA A 46 15.66 -38.30 -59.52
C ALA A 46 14.37 -38.73 -58.75
N LYS A 47 13.52 -39.57 -59.35
CA LYS A 47 12.34 -40.22 -58.72
C LYS A 47 12.62 -41.71 -58.52
N ALA A 48 12.08 -42.34 -57.47
CA ALA A 48 11.41 -43.67 -57.49
C ALA A 48 11.14 -44.26 -56.08
N ALA A 49 10.35 -45.34 -56.06
CA ALA A 49 10.26 -46.39 -55.04
C ALA A 49 9.86 -46.02 -53.58
N ARG A 50 8.57 -46.22 -53.25
CA ARG A 50 8.13 -46.66 -51.91
C ARG A 50 8.31 -48.18 -51.81
N PRO A 51 8.67 -48.73 -50.64
CA PRO A 51 8.00 -49.97 -50.21
C PRO A 51 7.67 -50.03 -48.70
N ALA A 52 7.03 -51.14 -48.30
CA ALA A 52 6.88 -51.66 -46.93
C ALA A 52 6.13 -50.79 -45.89
N LYS A 53 4.80 -51.00 -45.80
CA LYS A 53 4.03 -50.73 -44.57
C LYS A 53 4.53 -51.68 -43.46
N LYS A 54 5.14 -51.18 -42.37
CA LYS A 54 5.36 -52.00 -41.16
C LYS A 54 4.15 -51.94 -40.22
N LYS A 55 3.77 -53.10 -39.69
CA LYS A 55 2.50 -53.38 -39.01
C LYS A 55 2.65 -53.22 -37.49
N GLY A 56 1.92 -52.26 -36.91
CA GLY A 56 1.49 -52.26 -35.51
C GLY A 56 2.55 -52.06 -34.41
N VAL A 57 2.57 -50.86 -33.84
CA VAL A 57 2.45 -50.73 -32.38
C VAL A 57 1.31 -49.74 -32.12
N ARG A 58 0.18 -50.20 -31.56
CA ARG A 58 -0.83 -49.31 -31.01
C ARG A 58 -0.26 -48.72 -29.72
N ARG A 59 0.28 -47.49 -29.75
CA ARG A 59 0.57 -46.78 -28.49
C ARG A 59 -0.75 -46.58 -27.77
N ALA A 60 -0.85 -47.14 -26.56
CA ALA A 60 -2.09 -47.15 -25.80
C ALA A 60 -2.56 -45.72 -25.53
N THR A 61 -3.85 -45.47 -25.76
CA THR A 61 -4.55 -44.33 -25.18
C THR A 61 -4.60 -44.54 -23.68
N LEU A 62 -3.64 -43.98 -22.95
CA LEU A 62 -3.68 -43.91 -21.49
C LEU A 62 -4.79 -42.94 -21.08
N THR A 63 -6.02 -43.45 -21.03
CA THR A 63 -7.19 -42.82 -20.44
C THR A 63 -7.14 -42.88 -18.92
N THR A 64 -5.97 -42.60 -18.33
CA THR A 64 -5.80 -42.36 -16.90
C THR A 64 -6.48 -41.04 -16.56
N GLY A 65 -7.75 -41.14 -16.19
CA GLY A 65 -8.62 -40.00 -15.89
C GLY A 65 -8.18 -39.24 -14.64
N ILE A 66 -7.19 -38.36 -14.78
CA ILE A 66 -6.98 -37.26 -13.84
C ILE A 66 -8.21 -36.36 -13.99
N ARG A 67 -9.24 -36.63 -13.17
CA ARG A 67 -10.43 -35.80 -13.03
C ARG A 67 -9.97 -34.44 -12.51
N THR A 68 -9.72 -33.51 -13.43
CA THR A 68 -9.24 -32.17 -13.11
C THR A 68 -10.28 -31.51 -12.21
N LYS A 69 -9.99 -31.47 -10.91
CA LYS A 69 -10.70 -30.59 -9.97
C LYS A 69 -10.68 -29.21 -10.62
N LYS A 70 -11.87 -28.65 -10.85
CA LYS A 70 -12.07 -27.35 -11.51
C LYS A 70 -11.03 -26.39 -10.92
N PRO A 71 -10.09 -25.83 -11.71
CA PRO A 71 -9.09 -24.96 -11.11
C PRO A 71 -9.86 -23.81 -10.46
N GLU A 72 -9.72 -23.70 -9.15
CA GLU A 72 -10.19 -22.54 -8.40
C GLU A 72 -9.71 -21.30 -9.15
N LYS A 73 -10.55 -20.26 -9.23
CA LYS A 73 -10.28 -19.07 -10.04
C LYS A 73 -9.18 -18.23 -9.38
N LYS A 74 -7.95 -18.75 -9.42
CA LYS A 74 -6.73 -18.09 -8.97
C LYS A 74 -6.69 -16.76 -9.70
N MET A 75 -6.82 -15.68 -8.94
CA MET A 75 -6.58 -14.35 -9.47
C MET A 75 -5.18 -14.38 -10.09
N GLY A 76 -5.08 -14.00 -11.37
CA GLY A 76 -3.82 -14.11 -12.10
C GLY A 76 -2.71 -13.36 -11.35
N ARG A 77 -1.47 -13.87 -11.42
CA ARG A 77 -0.31 -13.34 -10.66
C ARG A 77 -0.38 -11.82 -10.58
N SER A 78 -0.49 -11.30 -9.36
CA SER A 78 -0.61 -9.88 -9.07
C SER A 78 0.46 -9.10 -9.84
N ARG A 79 0.03 -8.10 -10.61
CA ARG A 79 0.94 -7.21 -11.37
C ARG A 79 1.76 -6.30 -10.46
N ILE A 80 1.35 -6.18 -9.21
CA ILE A 80 1.92 -5.29 -8.21
C ILE A 80 2.80 -6.15 -7.28
N PRO A 81 4.09 -5.81 -7.07
CA PRO A 81 4.93 -6.54 -6.12
C PRO A 81 4.50 -6.26 -4.67
N THR A 82 4.72 -7.23 -3.78
CA THR A 82 4.42 -7.15 -2.33
C THR A 82 5.05 -5.94 -1.64
N ASP A 83 6.20 -5.51 -2.14
CA ASP A 83 7.00 -4.43 -1.57
C ASP A 83 6.77 -3.09 -2.31
N ALA A 84 5.71 -2.99 -3.11
CA ALA A 84 5.29 -1.73 -3.72
C ALA A 84 4.77 -0.76 -2.64
N PRO A 85 5.17 0.53 -2.69
CA PRO A 85 4.62 1.53 -1.80
C PRO A 85 3.18 1.88 -2.21
N LEU A 86 2.26 1.89 -1.23
CA LEU A 86 0.82 2.08 -1.45
C LEU A 86 0.50 3.38 -2.18
N ALA A 87 1.24 4.47 -1.91
CA ALA A 87 1.08 5.74 -2.63
C ALA A 87 1.34 5.65 -4.15
N VAL A 88 2.16 4.70 -4.61
CA VAL A 88 2.38 4.45 -6.06
C VAL A 88 1.32 3.51 -6.64
N VAL A 89 0.65 2.72 -5.79
CA VAL A 89 -0.43 1.81 -6.20
C VAL A 89 -1.78 2.53 -6.29
N PHE A 90 -2.05 3.43 -5.34
CA PHE A 90 -3.31 4.16 -5.17
C PHE A 90 -3.21 5.62 -5.63
N GLN A 91 -2.40 5.93 -6.65
CA GLN A 91 -2.17 7.31 -7.14
C GLN A 91 -3.45 8.09 -7.49
N ASN A 92 -4.51 7.39 -7.92
CA ASN A 92 -5.79 7.97 -8.31
C ASN A 92 -6.77 8.13 -7.13
N ASP A 93 -6.39 7.68 -5.94
CA ASP A 93 -7.24 7.58 -4.74
C ASP A 93 -6.51 8.27 -3.58
N MET A 94 -6.88 9.53 -3.34
CA MET A 94 -6.26 10.35 -2.30
C MET A 94 -6.71 9.92 -0.90
N ASP A 95 -7.98 9.51 -0.76
CA ASP A 95 -8.57 9.09 0.51
C ASP A 95 -7.87 7.82 1.03
N ALA A 96 -7.59 6.85 0.16
CA ALA A 96 -6.79 5.68 0.49
C ALA A 96 -5.34 6.05 0.88
N GLN A 97 -4.71 7.01 0.17
CA GLN A 97 -3.36 7.47 0.52
C GLN A 97 -3.32 8.12 1.92
N GLU A 98 -4.26 8.98 2.24
CA GLU A 98 -4.34 9.63 3.56
C GLU A 98 -4.67 8.62 4.67
N ALA A 99 -5.60 7.69 4.44
CA ALA A 99 -5.93 6.63 5.39
C ALA A 99 -4.73 5.71 5.69
N PHE A 100 -4.01 5.23 4.67
CA PHE A 100 -2.83 4.38 4.89
C PHE A 100 -1.66 5.16 5.51
N ALA A 101 -1.46 6.43 5.13
CA ALA A 101 -0.46 7.31 5.76
C ALA A 101 -0.76 7.54 7.25
N PHE A 102 -2.03 7.78 7.63
CA PHE A 102 -2.44 7.92 9.03
C PHE A 102 -2.25 6.62 9.83
N LEU A 103 -2.52 5.47 9.22
CA LEU A 103 -2.32 4.15 9.82
C LEU A 103 -0.83 3.74 9.92
N GLY A 104 0.09 4.51 9.32
CA GLY A 104 1.52 4.18 9.26
C GLY A 104 1.84 2.99 8.36
N ILE A 105 0.96 2.67 7.42
CA ILE A 105 1.10 1.56 6.47
C ILE A 105 1.62 2.14 5.16
N HIS A 106 2.72 1.59 4.65
CA HIS A 106 3.44 2.11 3.49
C HIS A 106 3.57 1.09 2.36
N THR A 107 3.61 -0.22 2.64
CA THR A 107 3.69 -1.27 1.60
C THR A 107 2.50 -2.24 1.59
N ILE A 108 2.30 -2.95 0.47
CA ILE A 108 1.28 -4.01 0.39
C ILE A 108 1.55 -5.12 1.41
N ARG A 109 2.80 -5.50 1.63
CA ARG A 109 3.22 -6.48 2.66
C ARG A 109 2.76 -6.09 4.07
N GLU A 110 2.70 -4.80 4.39
CA GLU A 110 2.17 -4.31 5.66
C GLU A 110 0.64 -4.32 5.68
N LEU A 111 -0.02 -3.96 4.58
CA LEU A 111 -1.47 -4.00 4.45
C LEU A 111 -2.02 -5.44 4.57
N GLU A 112 -1.33 -6.43 4.00
CA GLU A 112 -1.65 -7.86 4.07
C GLU A 112 -1.58 -8.45 5.49
N GLN A 113 -1.00 -7.75 6.47
CA GLN A 113 -0.91 -8.21 7.87
C GLN A 113 -2.17 -7.91 8.70
N PHE A 114 -3.07 -7.05 8.21
CA PHE A 114 -4.24 -6.59 8.97
C PHE A 114 -5.55 -7.01 8.32
N LYS A 115 -6.54 -7.37 9.14
CA LYS A 115 -7.92 -7.56 8.65
C LYS A 115 -8.60 -6.19 8.45
N PRO A 116 -9.60 -6.09 7.56
CA PRO A 116 -10.37 -4.85 7.36
C PRO A 116 -10.91 -4.26 8.67
N ASP A 117 -11.45 -5.09 9.56
CA ASP A 117 -11.99 -4.67 10.85
C ASP A 117 -10.91 -4.09 11.78
N GLU A 118 -9.71 -4.65 11.74
CA GLU A 118 -8.56 -4.20 12.54
C GLU A 118 -8.06 -2.82 12.05
N LEU A 119 -8.10 -2.58 10.73
CA LEU A 119 -7.80 -1.28 10.14
C LEU A 119 -8.84 -0.23 10.56
N VAL A 120 -10.14 -0.56 10.50
CA VAL A 120 -11.24 0.32 10.95
C VAL A 120 -11.13 0.61 12.46
N MET A 121 -10.80 -0.38 13.28
CA MET A 121 -10.56 -0.18 14.71
C MET A 121 -9.36 0.74 14.97
N ARG A 122 -8.24 0.56 14.26
CA ARG A 122 -7.05 1.43 14.39
C ARG A 122 -7.33 2.86 13.95
N LEU A 123 -8.03 3.05 12.83
CA LEU A 123 -8.39 4.36 12.30
C LEU A 123 -9.35 5.12 13.25
N THR A 124 -10.36 4.44 13.79
CA THR A 124 -11.39 5.08 14.63
C THR A 124 -11.02 5.22 16.11
N SER A 125 -10.07 4.45 16.65
CA SER A 125 -9.75 4.48 18.08
C SER A 125 -9.20 5.83 18.58
N PRO A 126 -8.23 6.51 17.90
CA PRO A 126 -7.75 7.83 18.31
C PRO A 126 -8.86 8.90 18.27
N ALA A 127 -9.78 8.80 17.31
CA ALA A 127 -10.94 9.68 17.21
C ALA A 127 -11.89 9.46 18.41
N LYS A 128 -12.27 8.21 18.70
CA LYS A 128 -13.11 7.85 19.86
C LYS A 128 -12.50 8.31 21.19
N GLN A 129 -11.19 8.11 21.39
CA GLN A 129 -10.47 8.62 22.56
C GLN A 129 -10.47 10.15 22.65
N THR A 130 -10.43 10.85 21.52
CA THR A 130 -10.42 12.32 21.47
C THR A 130 -11.81 12.90 21.76
N VAL A 131 -12.87 12.33 21.17
CA VAL A 131 -14.27 12.66 21.54
C VAL A 131 -14.52 12.37 23.02
N GLY A 132 -14.06 11.23 23.54
CA GLY A 132 -14.16 10.90 24.97
C GLY A 132 -13.42 11.86 25.90
N ARG A 133 -12.31 12.49 25.45
CA ARG A 133 -11.65 13.58 26.20
C ARG A 133 -12.46 14.88 26.13
N ILE A 134 -12.97 15.24 24.96
CA ILE A 134 -13.81 16.44 24.76
C ILE A 134 -15.07 16.37 25.63
N ARG A 135 -15.80 15.24 25.62
CA ARG A 135 -17.00 15.03 26.46
C ARG A 135 -16.72 15.25 27.94
N LYS A 136 -15.61 14.70 28.47
CA LYS A 136 -15.19 14.91 29.87
C LYS A 136 -14.86 16.37 30.17
N ILE A 137 -14.16 17.07 29.28
CA ILE A 137 -13.83 18.49 29.44
C ILE A 137 -15.11 19.34 29.44
N LEU A 138 -16.06 19.06 28.56
CA LEU A 138 -17.34 19.76 28.52
C LEU A 138 -18.14 19.53 29.82
N ALA A 139 -18.26 18.29 30.28
CA ALA A 139 -18.97 17.95 31.51
C ALA A 139 -18.34 18.59 32.77
N MET A 140 -17.00 18.72 32.83
CA MET A 140 -16.32 19.49 33.88
C MET A 140 -16.63 21.00 33.85
N ASN A 141 -17.11 21.52 32.72
CA ASN A 141 -17.50 22.93 32.54
C ASN A 141 -19.03 23.10 32.49
N ASN A 142 -19.80 22.14 33.02
CA ASN A 142 -21.27 22.13 33.02
C ASN A 142 -21.88 22.27 31.62
N ARG A 143 -21.29 21.61 30.62
CA ARG A 143 -21.77 21.57 29.23
C ARG A 143 -21.76 20.15 28.67
N CYS A 144 -22.58 19.92 27.66
CA CYS A 144 -22.66 18.68 26.89
C CYS A 144 -22.48 18.97 25.39
N LEU A 145 -22.42 17.91 24.58
CA LEU A 145 -22.80 17.96 23.16
C LEU A 145 -24.30 17.64 23.06
N SER A 146 -24.92 17.92 21.91
CA SER A 146 -26.25 17.41 21.59
C SER A 146 -26.31 15.90 21.82
N GLU A 147 -27.39 15.42 22.45
CA GLU A 147 -27.63 14.00 22.80
C GLU A 147 -26.67 13.39 23.84
N ASP A 148 -25.68 14.13 24.36
CA ASP A 148 -24.69 13.67 25.36
C ASP A 148 -25.02 14.07 26.81
N GLU A 149 -26.27 14.45 27.09
CA GLU A 149 -26.71 14.95 28.41
C GLU A 149 -26.58 13.90 29.53
N SER A 150 -27.03 12.67 29.29
CA SER A 150 -26.94 11.57 30.26
C SER A 150 -25.49 11.24 30.63
N PHE A 151 -24.59 11.21 29.64
CA PHE A 151 -23.16 11.04 29.88
C PHE A 151 -22.56 12.17 30.75
N ALA A 152 -22.99 13.41 30.53
CA ALA A 152 -22.51 14.54 31.31
C ALA A 152 -22.94 14.44 32.78
N LEU A 153 -24.22 14.10 33.04
CA LEU A 153 -24.76 13.89 34.39
C LEU A 153 -24.05 12.73 35.12
N GLU A 154 -24.00 11.54 34.50
CA GLU A 154 -23.31 10.37 35.08
C GLU A 154 -21.83 10.68 35.38
N PHE A 155 -21.16 11.46 34.53
CA PHE A 155 -19.75 11.80 34.75
C PHE A 155 -19.57 12.81 35.88
N GLN A 156 -20.50 13.76 36.05
CA GLN A 156 -20.51 14.70 37.18
C GLN A 156 -20.77 13.98 38.52
N GLU A 157 -21.75 13.07 38.57
CA GLU A 157 -22.04 12.24 39.76
C GLU A 157 -20.80 11.41 40.17
N ARG A 158 -20.19 10.72 39.20
CA ARG A 158 -18.95 9.94 39.44
C ARG A 158 -17.79 10.83 39.90
N LEU A 159 -17.67 12.05 39.38
CA LEU A 159 -16.66 13.01 39.85
C LEU A 159 -16.93 13.48 41.28
N ALA A 160 -18.17 13.80 41.64
CA ALA A 160 -18.54 14.21 42.99
C ALA A 160 -18.24 13.11 44.01
N LEU A 161 -18.63 11.86 43.71
CA LEU A 161 -18.30 10.69 44.53
C LEU A 161 -16.78 10.45 44.65
N THR A 162 -16.03 10.63 43.55
CA THR A 162 -14.56 10.50 43.57
C THR A 162 -13.88 11.60 44.38
N GLN A 163 -14.50 12.78 44.50
CA GLN A 163 -13.99 13.87 45.34
C GLN A 163 -14.35 13.65 46.82
N SER A 164 -15.58 13.22 47.15
CA SER A 164 -15.96 12.96 48.54
C SER A 164 -15.14 11.84 49.19
N MET A 165 -14.75 10.82 48.42
CA MET A 165 -13.85 9.74 48.87
C MET A 165 -12.36 10.14 48.97
N LYS A 166 -11.99 11.40 48.68
CA LYS A 166 -10.62 11.92 48.78
C LYS A 166 -10.42 12.98 49.87
N VAL A 167 -11.46 13.26 50.66
CA VAL A 167 -11.49 14.27 51.72
C VAL A 167 -11.66 13.59 53.10
N GLN A 168 -11.49 12.27 53.15
CA GLN A 168 -11.35 11.44 54.36
C GLN A 168 -9.97 10.78 54.33
#